data_AF-A0ABD8AJU9-F1
#
_entry.id   AF-A0ABD8AJU9-F1
#
_cell.length_a   1.000
_cell.length_b   1.000
_cell.length_c   1.000
_cell.angle_alpha   90.00
_cell.angle_beta   90.00
_cell.angle_gamma   90.00
#
_symmetry.space_group_name_H-M   'P 1'
#
loop_
_entity.id
_entity.type
_entity.pdbx_description
1 polymer ?
#
loop_
_entity_poly.entity_id
_entity_poly.type
_entity_poly.pdbx_seq_one_letter_code
_entity_poly.pdbx_strand_id
1 'polypeptide(L)'
;MKKLDELNINELVTIFNNSTLDIYKALEKVQNDLEIVSGKISNTIKNKGRVIYVGAGSSGRIGLVDALDVIPTFNEREWFKYSMAGGDQAILNSLEGFEDDWDLGYLDAKKFKITQKDLIVGLSASGNTRYVKGFFDYAKNSKAYNILIENKTGGICEKSSNYIINIDTGPEIIDGSTRLKSATAQKIILNMFSSIAAIKNNKVYDNLMIEVTPINEKLILRSYNIISKIVGASLEQAKEYYKRSDNNIKIACIMFKLKVSKSKAGELLKLNDNNLRKVLENDSNN
;
A
#
# COMPACT_ATOMS: atom_id res chain seq x y z
N MET A 1 21.19 -21.41 13.27
CA MET A 1 21.19 -21.81 14.70
C MET A 1 21.19 -23.34 14.74
N LYS A 2 22.03 -24.00 15.55
CA LYS A 2 22.03 -25.47 15.66
C LYS A 2 21.02 -25.90 16.73
N LYS A 3 20.35 -27.06 16.55
CA LYS A 3 19.40 -27.67 17.51
C LYS A 3 18.15 -26.83 17.82
N LEU A 4 17.64 -26.09 16.84
CA LEU A 4 16.41 -25.29 17.01
C LEU A 4 15.22 -26.17 17.41
N ASP A 5 15.17 -27.38 16.88
CA ASP A 5 14.18 -28.43 17.11
C ASP A 5 14.24 -29.09 18.50
N GLU A 6 15.31 -28.89 19.27
CA GLU A 6 15.45 -29.39 20.65
C GLU A 6 15.00 -28.36 21.71
N LEU A 7 14.78 -27.10 21.32
CA LEU A 7 14.41 -26.03 22.25
C LEU A 7 12.98 -26.18 22.75
N ASN A 8 12.74 -25.74 23.99
CA ASN A 8 11.39 -25.69 24.50
C ASN A 8 10.57 -24.54 23.87
N ILE A 9 9.25 -24.59 24.02
CA ILE A 9 8.34 -23.63 23.39
C ILE A 9 8.64 -22.19 23.82
N ASN A 10 9.01 -21.94 25.09
CA ASN A 10 9.31 -20.59 25.57
C ASN A 10 10.57 -20.01 24.91
N GLU A 11 11.61 -20.83 24.74
CA GLU A 11 12.84 -20.46 24.04
C GLU A 11 12.55 -20.13 22.58
N LEU A 12 11.76 -20.98 21.90
CA LEU A 12 11.35 -20.76 20.52
C LEU A 12 10.58 -19.44 20.37
N VAL A 13 9.57 -19.19 21.21
CA VAL A 13 8.81 -17.93 21.19
C VAL A 13 9.72 -16.72 21.41
N THR A 14 10.66 -16.82 22.35
CA THR A 14 11.65 -15.76 22.60
C THR A 14 12.51 -15.48 21.37
N ILE A 15 12.98 -16.52 20.67
CA ILE A 15 13.75 -16.39 19.42
C ILE A 15 12.93 -15.70 18.33
N PHE A 16 11.68 -16.14 18.11
CA PHE A 16 10.79 -15.52 17.14
C PHE A 16 10.54 -14.04 17.46
N ASN A 17 10.25 -13.72 18.72
CA ASN A 17 10.03 -12.34 19.14
C ASN A 17 11.28 -11.46 18.95
N ASN A 18 12.45 -11.95 19.37
CA ASN A 18 13.70 -11.20 19.23
C ASN A 18 14.09 -10.95 17.77
N SER A 19 13.72 -11.84 16.85
CA SER A 19 13.98 -11.67 15.41
C SER A 19 13.26 -10.46 14.79
N THR A 20 12.23 -9.92 15.46
CA THR A 20 11.56 -8.68 15.02
C THR A 20 12.48 -7.46 15.08
N LEU A 21 13.50 -7.47 15.95
CA LEU A 21 14.52 -6.41 16.02
C LEU A 21 15.38 -6.35 14.76
N ASP A 22 15.61 -7.49 14.09
CA ASP A 22 16.35 -7.52 12.83
C ASP A 22 15.57 -6.78 11.73
N ILE A 23 14.23 -6.94 11.72
CA ILE A 23 13.35 -6.24 10.80
C ILE A 23 13.43 -4.73 11.04
N TYR A 24 13.31 -4.29 12.30
CA TYR A 24 13.42 -2.88 12.66
C TYR A 24 14.75 -2.27 12.18
N LYS A 25 15.87 -2.93 12.48
CA LYS A 25 17.21 -2.47 12.07
C LYS A 25 17.37 -2.44 10.54
N ALA A 26 16.77 -3.39 9.83
CA ALA A 26 16.80 -3.40 8.37
C ALA A 26 16.02 -2.21 7.79
N LEU A 27 14.84 -1.90 8.34
CA LEU A 27 14.01 -0.76 7.93
C LEU A 27 14.70 0.59 8.21
N GLU A 28 15.38 0.72 9.34
CA GLU A 28 16.14 1.92 9.71
C GLU A 28 17.25 2.20 8.68
N LYS A 29 17.96 1.17 8.21
CA LYS A 29 19.03 1.31 7.21
C LYS A 29 18.53 1.77 5.84
N VAL A 30 17.30 1.43 5.46
CA VAL A 30 16.71 1.76 4.15
C VAL A 30 15.77 2.95 4.21
N GLN A 31 15.75 3.72 5.31
CA GLN A 31 14.80 4.82 5.50
C GLN A 31 14.79 5.83 4.34
N ASN A 32 15.95 6.19 3.80
CA ASN A 32 16.06 7.09 2.65
C ASN A 32 15.44 6.50 1.38
N ASP A 33 15.60 5.20 1.15
CA ASP A 33 14.97 4.51 0.03
C ASP A 33 13.45 4.51 0.16
N LEU A 34 12.95 4.29 1.38
CA LEU A 34 11.52 4.33 1.68
C LEU A 34 10.94 5.72 1.43
N GLU A 35 11.66 6.79 1.79
CA GLU A 35 11.25 8.16 1.49
C GLU A 35 11.15 8.41 -0.02
N ILE A 36 12.23 8.09 -0.76
CA ILE A 36 12.31 8.30 -2.20
C ILE A 36 11.18 7.55 -2.92
N VAL A 37 11.01 6.27 -2.60
CA VAL A 37 10.02 5.41 -3.24
C VAL A 37 8.59 5.81 -2.85
N SER A 38 8.35 6.17 -1.59
CA SER A 38 7.03 6.70 -1.15
C SER A 38 6.67 7.99 -1.90
N GLY A 39 7.63 8.90 -2.08
CA GLY A 39 7.45 10.11 -2.86
C GLY A 39 7.13 9.81 -4.33
N LYS A 40 7.83 8.86 -4.93
CA LYS A 40 7.60 8.45 -6.31
C LYS A 40 6.22 7.79 -6.50
N ILE A 41 5.84 6.88 -5.62
CA ILE A 41 4.51 6.24 -5.59
C ILE A 41 3.41 7.30 -5.45
N SER A 42 3.56 8.23 -4.51
CA SER A 42 2.61 9.32 -4.29
C SER A 42 2.42 10.19 -5.54
N ASN A 43 3.53 10.49 -6.23
CA ASN A 43 3.51 11.27 -7.48
C ASN A 43 2.91 10.50 -8.66
N THR A 44 3.19 9.20 -8.78
CA THR A 44 2.56 8.33 -9.78
C THR A 44 1.04 8.39 -9.66
N ILE A 45 0.52 8.22 -8.44
CA ILE A 45 -0.91 8.28 -8.14
C ILE A 45 -1.49 9.66 -8.46
N LYS A 46 -0.83 10.74 -8.01
CA LYS A 46 -1.26 12.12 -8.28
C LYS A 46 -1.39 12.39 -9.78
N ASN A 47 -0.50 11.80 -10.58
CA ASN A 47 -0.47 11.92 -12.04
C ASN A 47 -1.35 10.90 -12.77
N LYS A 48 -2.30 10.27 -12.07
CA LYS A 48 -3.27 9.28 -12.61
C LYS A 48 -2.60 8.02 -13.18
N GLY A 49 -1.41 7.69 -12.69
CA GLY A 49 -0.77 6.40 -12.92
C GLY A 49 -1.21 5.36 -11.89
N ARG A 50 -0.90 4.09 -12.14
CA ARG A 50 -1.15 2.98 -11.23
C ARG A 50 0.15 2.46 -10.64
N VAL A 51 0.10 1.95 -9.43
CA VAL A 51 1.15 1.14 -8.81
C VAL A 51 0.73 -0.32 -8.92
N ILE A 52 1.59 -1.16 -9.49
CA ILE A 52 1.31 -2.58 -9.68
C ILE A 52 2.31 -3.40 -8.88
N TYR A 53 1.83 -4.08 -7.83
CA TYR A 53 2.61 -5.06 -7.08
C TYR A 53 2.75 -6.35 -7.88
N VAL A 54 3.96 -6.89 -7.98
CA VAL A 54 4.19 -8.18 -8.65
C VAL A 54 5.04 -9.09 -7.78
N GLY A 55 4.65 -10.35 -7.64
CA GLY A 55 5.39 -11.31 -6.83
C GLY A 55 4.88 -12.74 -6.97
N ALA A 56 5.54 -13.67 -6.29
CA ALA A 56 5.12 -15.05 -6.17
C ALA A 56 5.04 -15.46 -4.69
N GLY A 57 4.36 -16.57 -4.40
CA GLY A 57 4.27 -17.13 -3.04
C GLY A 57 3.85 -16.10 -1.99
N SER A 58 4.56 -16.05 -0.86
CA SER A 58 4.29 -15.10 0.22
C SER A 58 4.40 -13.64 -0.21
N SER A 59 5.40 -13.29 -1.03
CA SER A 59 5.58 -11.93 -1.54
C SER A 59 4.41 -11.47 -2.40
N GLY A 60 3.92 -12.33 -3.31
CA GLY A 60 2.72 -12.04 -4.12
C GLY A 60 1.47 -11.83 -3.27
N ARG A 61 1.26 -12.67 -2.24
CA ARG A 61 0.12 -12.54 -1.32
C ARG A 61 0.16 -11.25 -0.51
N ILE A 62 1.35 -10.82 -0.06
CA ILE A 62 1.50 -9.55 0.66
C ILE A 62 1.13 -8.36 -0.23
N GLY A 63 1.60 -8.36 -1.49
CA GLY A 63 1.22 -7.34 -2.46
C GLY A 63 -0.29 -7.31 -2.72
N LEU A 64 -0.91 -8.49 -2.85
CA LEU A 64 -2.36 -8.63 -2.99
C LEU A 64 -3.11 -8.05 -1.79
N VAL A 65 -2.70 -8.39 -0.55
CA VAL A 65 -3.37 -7.93 0.67
C VAL A 65 -3.33 -6.40 0.76
N ASP A 66 -2.16 -5.78 0.56
CA ASP A 66 -2.04 -4.32 0.62
C ASP A 66 -2.91 -3.62 -0.45
N ALA A 67 -2.87 -4.09 -1.71
CA ALA A 67 -3.69 -3.53 -2.78
C ALA A 67 -5.20 -3.63 -2.50
N LEU A 68 -5.67 -4.73 -1.90
CA LEU A 68 -7.08 -4.91 -1.56
C LEU A 68 -7.49 -4.10 -0.33
N ASP A 69 -6.63 -3.96 0.67
CA ASP A 69 -6.91 -3.20 1.90
C ASP A 69 -7.03 -1.69 1.65
N VAL A 70 -6.40 -1.16 0.59
CA VAL A 70 -6.57 0.24 0.16
C VAL A 70 -8.03 0.56 -0.18
N ILE A 71 -8.78 -0.39 -0.74
CA ILE A 71 -10.15 -0.17 -1.22
C ILE A 71 -11.10 0.23 -0.08
N PRO A 72 -11.31 -0.58 0.97
CA PRO A 72 -12.21 -0.22 2.07
C PRO A 72 -11.65 0.93 2.92
N THR A 73 -10.32 1.08 2.98
CA THR A 73 -9.63 2.08 3.81
C THR A 73 -9.72 3.47 3.21
N PHE A 74 -9.40 3.64 1.93
CA PHE A 74 -9.30 4.96 1.29
C PHE A 74 -10.34 5.19 0.17
N ASN A 75 -11.31 4.27 0.04
CA ASN A 75 -12.32 4.25 -1.02
C ASN A 75 -11.68 4.46 -2.40
N GLU A 76 -10.71 3.61 -2.71
CA GLU A 76 -9.85 3.76 -3.88
C GLU A 76 -9.51 2.41 -4.50
N ARG A 77 -9.83 2.26 -5.79
CA ARG A 77 -9.71 0.98 -6.52
C ARG A 77 -8.65 1.02 -7.60
N GLU A 78 -8.22 2.20 -8.03
CA GLU A 78 -7.37 2.35 -9.21
C GLU A 78 -5.88 2.49 -8.89
N TRP A 79 -5.55 2.97 -7.69
CA TRP A 79 -4.16 3.30 -7.36
C TRP A 79 -3.25 2.09 -7.28
N PHE A 80 -3.68 1.03 -6.58
CA PHE A 80 -2.86 -0.15 -6.33
C PHE A 80 -3.52 -1.37 -6.96
N LYS A 81 -2.76 -2.08 -7.80
CA LYS A 81 -3.13 -3.35 -8.42
C LYS A 81 -2.09 -4.41 -8.04
N TYR A 82 -2.41 -5.68 -8.23
CA TYR A 82 -1.48 -6.77 -7.96
C TYR A 82 -1.46 -7.78 -9.11
N SER A 83 -0.32 -8.45 -9.29
CA SER A 83 -0.14 -9.61 -10.16
C SER A 83 0.64 -10.66 -9.40
N MET A 84 0.05 -11.84 -9.22
CA MET A 84 0.66 -12.95 -8.50
C MET A 84 0.90 -14.12 -9.44
N ALA A 85 2.09 -14.72 -9.38
CA ALA A 85 2.39 -15.95 -10.11
C ALA A 85 1.36 -17.03 -9.79
N GLY A 86 0.74 -17.62 -10.82
CA GLY A 86 -0.35 -18.60 -10.68
C GLY A 86 -1.75 -18.00 -10.45
N GLY A 87 -1.88 -16.67 -10.41
CA GLY A 87 -3.16 -15.95 -10.33
C GLY A 87 -3.99 -16.30 -9.09
N ASP A 88 -5.32 -16.16 -9.21
CA ASP A 88 -6.25 -16.34 -8.08
C ASP A 88 -6.20 -17.75 -7.48
N GLN A 89 -5.83 -18.76 -8.27
CA GLN A 89 -5.68 -20.14 -7.79
C GLN A 89 -4.51 -20.28 -6.80
N ALA A 90 -3.44 -19.50 -6.98
CA ALA A 90 -2.29 -19.49 -6.08
C ALA A 90 -2.55 -18.73 -4.76
N ILE A 91 -3.68 -18.03 -4.65
CA ILE A 91 -4.12 -17.40 -3.40
C ILE A 91 -4.49 -18.48 -2.39
N LEU A 92 -5.34 -19.43 -2.80
CA LEU A 92 -5.87 -20.49 -1.93
C LEU A 92 -4.91 -21.68 -1.81
N ASN A 93 -4.09 -21.93 -2.83
CA ASN A 93 -3.18 -23.06 -2.88
C ASN A 93 -1.73 -22.60 -3.04
N SER A 94 -0.78 -23.32 -2.43
CA SER A 94 0.62 -23.17 -2.78
C SER A 94 0.86 -23.94 -4.08
N LEU A 95 0.91 -23.21 -5.20
CA LEU A 95 1.21 -23.79 -6.50
C LEU A 95 2.70 -23.60 -6.78
N GLU A 96 3.46 -24.69 -6.74
CA GLU A 96 4.90 -24.69 -7.03
C GLU A 96 5.17 -24.50 -8.52
N GLY A 97 6.31 -23.89 -8.86
CA GLY A 97 6.82 -23.76 -10.23
C GLY A 97 6.43 -22.48 -10.97
N PHE A 98 5.31 -21.83 -10.63
CA PHE A 98 4.92 -20.57 -11.31
C PHE A 98 5.90 -19.41 -11.07
N GLU A 99 6.66 -19.45 -9.98
CA GLU A 99 7.67 -18.42 -9.68
C GLU A 99 8.87 -18.46 -10.63
N ASP A 100 9.12 -19.62 -11.25
CA ASP A 100 10.18 -19.87 -12.22
C ASP A 100 9.74 -19.59 -13.67
N ASP A 101 8.48 -19.24 -13.89
CA ASP A 101 7.90 -18.99 -15.22
C ASP A 101 8.04 -17.51 -15.62
N TRP A 102 9.06 -17.22 -16.43
CA TRP A 102 9.30 -15.89 -16.99
C TRP A 102 8.21 -15.49 -18.00
N ASP A 103 7.79 -16.41 -18.87
CA ASP A 103 6.81 -16.14 -19.92
C ASP A 103 5.45 -15.78 -19.32
N LEU A 104 5.05 -16.46 -18.26
CA LEU A 104 3.84 -16.13 -17.51
C LEU A 104 3.89 -14.70 -16.97
N GLY A 105 5.01 -14.30 -16.37
CA GLY A 105 5.20 -12.93 -15.86
C GLY A 105 5.09 -11.88 -16.95
N TYR A 106 5.70 -12.15 -18.11
CA TYR A 106 5.64 -11.27 -19.28
C TYR A 106 4.21 -11.17 -19.85
N LEU A 107 3.50 -12.30 -19.94
CA LEU A 107 2.12 -12.37 -20.43
C LEU A 107 1.13 -11.69 -19.48
N ASP A 108 1.30 -11.84 -18.17
CA ASP A 108 0.48 -11.16 -17.18
C ASP A 108 0.68 -9.65 -17.24
N ALA A 109 1.93 -9.18 -17.33
CA ALA A 109 2.22 -7.75 -17.51
C ALA A 109 1.53 -7.16 -18.75
N LYS A 110 1.44 -7.93 -19.84
CA LYS A 110 0.73 -7.52 -21.05
C LYS A 110 -0.76 -7.29 -20.81
N LYS A 111 -1.41 -8.10 -19.96
CA LYS A 111 -2.85 -7.94 -19.62
C LYS A 111 -3.14 -6.61 -18.92
N PHE A 112 -2.19 -6.08 -18.16
CA PHE A 112 -2.32 -4.78 -17.47
C PHE A 112 -2.30 -3.58 -18.41
N LYS A 113 -1.92 -3.75 -19.69
CA LYS A 113 -1.72 -2.66 -20.66
C LYS A 113 -0.84 -1.55 -20.06
N ILE A 114 0.31 -1.96 -19.51
CA ILE A 114 1.24 -1.07 -18.80
C ILE A 114 1.68 0.08 -19.71
N THR A 115 1.76 1.28 -19.12
CA THR A 115 2.25 2.49 -19.79
C THR A 115 3.34 3.16 -18.95
N GLN A 116 4.02 4.16 -19.53
CA GLN A 116 5.02 4.97 -18.82
C GLN A 116 4.49 5.74 -17.59
N LYS A 117 3.16 5.82 -17.41
CA LYS A 117 2.55 6.41 -16.22
C LYS A 117 2.52 5.45 -15.04
N ASP A 118 2.62 4.15 -15.30
CA ASP A 118 2.56 3.12 -14.27
C ASP A 118 3.92 2.95 -13.60
N LEU A 119 3.87 2.51 -12.34
CA LEU A 119 5.03 2.15 -11.54
C LEU A 119 4.86 0.71 -11.07
N ILE A 120 5.88 -0.12 -11.28
CA ILE A 120 5.86 -1.53 -10.91
C ILE A 120 6.70 -1.71 -9.66
N VAL A 121 6.17 -2.42 -8.67
CA VAL A 121 6.89 -2.80 -7.45
C VAL A 121 6.96 -4.33 -7.42
N GLY A 122 8.13 -4.86 -7.73
CA GLY A 122 8.41 -6.30 -7.67
C GLY A 122 8.87 -6.73 -6.29
N LEU A 123 8.29 -7.80 -5.79
CA LEU A 123 8.55 -8.37 -4.47
C LEU A 123 9.22 -9.74 -4.67
N SER A 124 10.51 -9.83 -4.34
CA SER A 124 11.26 -11.09 -4.42
C SER A 124 12.36 -11.09 -3.36
N ALA A 125 12.17 -11.84 -2.28
CA ALA A 125 13.16 -11.89 -1.19
C ALA A 125 14.54 -12.35 -1.69
N SER A 126 14.59 -13.26 -2.67
CA SER A 126 15.82 -13.78 -3.26
C SER A 126 16.38 -12.94 -4.41
N GLY A 127 15.63 -11.97 -4.92
CA GLY A 127 15.91 -11.25 -6.17
C GLY A 127 15.87 -12.12 -7.44
N ASN A 128 15.57 -13.43 -7.33
CA ASN A 128 15.75 -14.42 -8.39
C ASN A 128 14.45 -14.94 -9.03
N THR A 129 13.28 -14.43 -8.60
CA THR A 129 11.97 -14.88 -9.10
C THR A 129 11.79 -14.54 -10.59
N ARG A 130 11.77 -15.56 -11.46
CA ARG A 130 11.68 -15.37 -12.93
C ARG A 130 10.36 -14.76 -13.38
N TYR A 131 9.26 -15.05 -12.69
CA TYR A 131 7.98 -14.39 -12.93
C TYR A 131 8.08 -12.86 -12.78
N VAL A 132 8.70 -12.38 -11.70
CA VAL A 132 8.93 -10.94 -11.47
C VAL A 132 9.83 -10.36 -12.56
N LYS A 133 10.88 -11.09 -12.95
CA LYS A 133 11.78 -10.69 -14.04
C LYS A 133 11.04 -10.52 -15.38
N GLY A 134 10.18 -11.47 -15.76
CA GLY A 134 9.38 -11.38 -16.99
C GLY A 134 8.43 -10.21 -16.98
N PHE A 135 7.79 -9.94 -15.84
CA PHE A 135 6.94 -8.78 -15.67
C PHE A 135 7.72 -7.46 -15.83
N PHE A 136 8.89 -7.36 -15.20
CA PHE A 136 9.77 -6.20 -15.30
C PHE A 136 10.26 -5.95 -16.72
N ASP A 137 10.59 -7.00 -17.47
CA ASP A 137 11.05 -6.89 -18.85
C ASP A 137 9.97 -6.28 -19.76
N TYR A 138 8.72 -6.73 -19.62
CA TYR A 138 7.61 -6.12 -20.34
C TYR A 138 7.39 -4.64 -19.93
N ALA A 139 7.41 -4.37 -18.63
CA ALA A 139 7.20 -3.03 -18.09
C ALA A 139 8.28 -2.05 -18.55
N LYS A 140 9.54 -2.50 -18.60
CA LYS A 140 10.69 -1.74 -19.11
C LYS A 140 10.51 -1.39 -20.59
N ASN A 141 10.06 -2.34 -21.41
CA ASN A 141 9.72 -2.06 -22.82
C ASN A 141 8.59 -1.04 -22.96
N SER A 142 7.67 -1.02 -22.00
CA SER A 142 6.58 -0.04 -21.90
C SER A 142 6.99 1.29 -21.26
N LYS A 143 8.28 1.47 -20.94
CA LYS A 143 8.88 2.64 -20.25
C LYS A 143 8.28 2.93 -18.86
N ALA A 144 7.66 1.94 -18.23
CA ALA A 144 7.23 2.05 -16.84
C ALA A 144 8.45 1.97 -15.90
N TYR A 145 8.30 2.53 -14.71
CA TYR A 145 9.37 2.53 -13.72
C TYR A 145 9.28 1.31 -12.82
N ASN A 146 10.33 0.49 -12.78
CA ASN A 146 10.39 -0.73 -11.99
C ASN A 146 11.17 -0.52 -10.70
N ILE A 147 10.59 -0.90 -9.57
CA ILE A 147 11.20 -0.90 -8.24
C ILE A 147 11.25 -2.34 -7.75
N LEU A 148 12.43 -2.84 -7.44
CA LEU A 148 12.60 -4.14 -6.79
C LEU A 148 12.68 -3.96 -5.28
N ILE A 149 11.94 -4.79 -4.55
CA ILE A 149 12.09 -4.98 -3.13
C ILE A 149 12.61 -6.40 -2.91
N GLU A 150 13.81 -6.49 -2.36
CA GLU A 150 14.51 -7.75 -2.10
C GLU A 150 15.11 -7.77 -0.70
N ASN A 151 15.58 -8.94 -0.27
CA ASN A 151 16.24 -9.13 1.02
C ASN A 151 17.68 -9.66 0.84
N LYS A 152 18.06 -9.96 -0.40
CA LYS A 152 19.39 -10.44 -0.79
C LYS A 152 19.71 -9.92 -2.18
N THR A 153 20.91 -9.39 -2.33
CA THR A 153 21.44 -8.88 -3.60
C THR A 153 22.04 -9.98 -4.48
N GLY A 154 22.40 -9.63 -5.71
CA GLY A 154 22.89 -10.49 -6.78
C GLY A 154 21.79 -11.18 -7.58
N GLY A 155 20.54 -10.71 -7.48
CA GLY A 155 19.38 -11.34 -8.11
C GLY A 155 19.24 -11.03 -9.60
N ILE A 156 18.61 -11.93 -10.38
CA ILE A 156 18.34 -11.68 -11.81
C ILE A 156 17.40 -10.47 -12.04
N CYS A 157 16.56 -10.13 -11.07
CA CYS A 157 15.59 -9.02 -11.18
C CYS A 157 16.27 -7.64 -11.21
N GLU A 158 17.46 -7.50 -10.61
CA GLU A 158 18.17 -6.21 -10.51
C GLU A 158 18.42 -5.58 -11.89
N LYS A 159 18.78 -6.40 -12.89
CA LYS A 159 19.09 -5.94 -14.26
C LYS A 159 17.91 -5.26 -14.97
N SER A 160 16.69 -5.55 -14.53
CA SER A 160 15.46 -4.97 -15.08
C SER A 160 14.80 -3.96 -14.15
N SER A 161 15.49 -3.57 -13.08
CA SER A 161 15.01 -2.62 -12.07
C SER A 161 15.58 -1.23 -12.33
N ASN A 162 14.78 -0.19 -12.11
CA ASN A 162 15.23 1.20 -12.12
C ASN A 162 15.66 1.66 -10.72
N TYR A 163 15.10 1.06 -9.67
CA TYR A 163 15.44 1.29 -8.28
C TYR A 163 15.36 -0.04 -7.52
N ILE A 164 16.22 -0.23 -6.53
CA ILE A 164 16.26 -1.45 -5.70
C ILE A 164 16.25 -1.01 -4.23
N ILE A 165 15.37 -1.60 -3.44
CA ILE A 165 15.38 -1.52 -1.98
C ILE A 165 15.80 -2.89 -1.47
N ASN A 166 17.03 -2.99 -0.95
CA ASN A 166 17.52 -4.22 -0.33
C ASN A 166 17.33 -4.16 1.19
N ILE A 167 16.32 -4.86 1.69
CA ILE A 167 15.97 -4.92 3.10
C ILE A 167 16.65 -6.14 3.72
N ASP A 168 17.95 -6.04 3.96
CA ASP A 168 18.72 -7.13 4.56
C ASP A 168 18.30 -7.37 6.03
N THR A 169 17.38 -8.33 6.22
CA THR A 169 16.91 -8.79 7.53
C THR A 169 17.82 -9.85 8.15
N GLY A 170 18.94 -10.19 7.50
CA GLY A 170 19.81 -11.30 7.87
C GLY A 170 19.15 -12.68 7.69
N PRO A 171 19.84 -13.75 8.14
CA PRO A 171 19.35 -15.12 8.01
C PRO A 171 18.00 -15.35 8.70
N GLU A 172 17.15 -16.16 8.09
CA GLU A 172 15.87 -16.56 8.69
C GLU A 172 16.09 -17.54 9.87
N ILE A 173 15.15 -17.57 10.82
CA ILE A 173 15.21 -18.51 11.96
C ILE A 173 15.20 -19.96 11.46
N ILE A 174 14.26 -20.24 10.54
CA ILE A 174 14.21 -21.48 9.78
C ILE A 174 14.86 -21.16 8.44
N ASP A 175 15.98 -21.81 8.15
CA ASP A 175 16.75 -21.53 6.93
C ASP A 175 15.87 -21.65 5.67
N GLY A 176 16.01 -20.68 4.77
CA GLY A 176 15.19 -20.56 3.56
C GLY A 176 13.74 -20.11 3.75
N SER A 177 13.21 -20.04 4.97
CA SER A 177 11.81 -19.68 5.24
C SER A 177 11.56 -18.16 5.18
N THR A 178 11.68 -17.58 3.98
CA THR A 178 11.52 -16.13 3.74
C THR A 178 10.11 -15.61 4.00
N ARG A 179 9.13 -16.49 4.25
CA ARG A 179 7.79 -16.11 4.74
C ARG A 179 7.81 -15.48 6.15
N LEU A 180 8.95 -15.50 6.84
CA LEU A 180 9.15 -14.96 8.19
C LEU A 180 9.60 -13.49 8.14
N LYS A 181 10.88 -13.18 8.39
CA LYS A 181 11.35 -11.79 8.52
C LYS A 181 11.23 -11.05 7.20
N SER A 182 11.65 -11.67 6.10
CA SER A 182 11.66 -11.04 4.77
C SER A 182 10.27 -10.58 4.35
N ALA A 183 9.28 -11.48 4.41
CA ALA A 183 7.88 -11.20 4.11
C ALA A 183 7.26 -10.18 5.09
N THR A 184 7.60 -10.26 6.38
CA THR A 184 7.11 -9.28 7.37
C THR A 184 7.62 -7.87 7.07
N ALA A 185 8.91 -7.72 6.72
CA ALA A 185 9.50 -6.45 6.33
C ALA A 185 8.85 -5.88 5.07
N GLN A 186 8.63 -6.72 4.04
CA GLN A 186 7.92 -6.33 2.82
C GLN A 186 6.50 -5.83 3.13
N LYS A 187 5.76 -6.53 4.00
CA LYS A 187 4.41 -6.09 4.42
C LYS A 187 4.43 -4.71 5.07
N ILE A 188 5.37 -4.47 5.99
CA ILE A 188 5.50 -3.18 6.67
C ILE A 188 5.73 -2.06 5.64
N ILE A 189 6.65 -2.27 4.69
CA ILE A 189 6.97 -1.29 3.66
C ILE A 189 5.80 -1.02 2.72
N LEU A 190 5.08 -2.05 2.28
CA LEU A 190 3.90 -1.82 1.43
C LEU A 190 2.82 -1.03 2.15
N ASN A 191 2.56 -1.35 3.43
CA ASN A 191 1.63 -0.58 4.25
C ASN A 191 2.09 0.88 4.43
N MET A 192 3.39 1.14 4.53
CA MET A 192 3.92 2.52 4.51
C MET A 192 3.65 3.19 3.16
N PHE A 193 3.97 2.54 2.05
CA PHE A 193 3.80 3.11 0.71
C PHE A 193 2.34 3.46 0.40
N SER A 194 1.41 2.53 0.64
CA SER A 194 -0.01 2.75 0.39
C SER A 194 -0.61 3.80 1.32
N SER A 195 -0.22 3.82 2.60
CA SER A 195 -0.70 4.81 3.56
C SER A 195 -0.14 6.21 3.29
N ILE A 196 1.16 6.33 2.99
CA ILE A 196 1.78 7.63 2.66
C ILE A 196 1.18 8.17 1.37
N ALA A 197 0.95 7.33 0.35
CA ALA A 197 0.25 7.74 -0.86
C ALA A 197 -1.13 8.32 -0.56
N ALA A 198 -1.92 7.66 0.31
CA ALA A 198 -3.23 8.13 0.72
C ALA A 198 -3.18 9.46 1.48
N ILE A 199 -2.22 9.63 2.38
CA ILE A 199 -1.99 10.89 3.11
C ILE A 199 -1.63 12.01 2.13
N LYS A 200 -0.66 11.77 1.23
CA LYS A 200 -0.19 12.78 0.26
C LYS A 200 -1.22 13.10 -0.83
N ASN A 201 -2.21 12.23 -1.03
CA ASN A 201 -3.32 12.41 -1.98
C ASN A 201 -4.66 12.69 -1.27
N ASN A 202 -4.61 13.37 -0.11
CA ASN A 202 -5.76 13.98 0.57
C ASN A 202 -6.86 13.00 1.03
N LYS A 203 -6.55 11.72 1.26
CA LYS A 203 -7.52 10.72 1.78
C LYS A 203 -7.57 10.67 3.32
N VAL A 204 -6.69 11.43 3.98
CA VAL A 204 -6.54 11.50 5.44
C VAL A 204 -6.55 12.96 5.90
N TYR A 205 -7.17 13.24 7.05
CA TYR A 205 -7.11 14.53 7.74
C TYR A 205 -6.58 14.29 9.16
N ASP A 206 -5.47 14.94 9.53
CA ASP A 206 -4.69 14.57 10.72
C ASP A 206 -4.35 13.08 10.72
N ASN A 207 -4.95 12.30 11.62
CA ASN A 207 -4.86 10.83 11.67
C ASN A 207 -6.21 10.15 11.39
N LEU A 208 -7.17 10.88 10.83
CA LEU A 208 -8.53 10.42 10.54
C LEU A 208 -8.68 10.04 9.07
N MET A 209 -9.18 8.82 8.85
CA MET A 209 -9.50 8.28 7.54
C MET A 209 -10.81 8.93 7.03
N ILE A 210 -10.70 9.97 6.21
CA ILE A 210 -11.86 10.80 5.80
C ILE A 210 -12.54 10.31 4.52
N GLU A 211 -12.08 9.19 3.96
CA GLU A 211 -12.59 8.56 2.73
C GLU A 211 -12.96 7.09 3.00
N VAL A 212 -13.52 6.82 4.19
CA VAL A 212 -13.99 5.49 4.58
C VAL A 212 -15.21 5.10 3.76
N THR A 213 -15.24 3.85 3.29
CA THR A 213 -16.44 3.28 2.64
C THR A 213 -17.43 2.79 3.71
N PRO A 214 -18.66 3.35 3.82
CA PRO A 214 -19.61 3.01 4.88
C PRO A 214 -20.37 1.71 4.57
N ILE A 215 -19.69 0.56 4.58
CA ILE A 215 -20.28 -0.75 4.23
C ILE A 215 -20.93 -1.49 5.41
N ASN A 216 -20.81 -0.96 6.64
CA ASN A 216 -21.44 -1.53 7.83
C ASN A 216 -21.70 -0.44 8.89
N GLU A 217 -22.52 -0.76 9.90
CA GLU A 217 -22.89 0.16 10.97
C GLU A 217 -21.69 0.73 11.73
N LYS A 218 -20.65 -0.07 11.96
CA LYS A 218 -19.40 0.37 12.62
C LYS A 218 -18.71 1.48 11.82
N LEU A 219 -18.65 1.37 10.49
CA LEU A 219 -18.01 2.37 9.62
C LEU A 219 -18.88 3.62 9.44
N ILE A 220 -20.21 3.47 9.47
CA ILE A 220 -21.14 4.60 9.52
C ILE A 220 -20.95 5.40 10.82
N LEU A 221 -20.94 4.72 11.97
CA LEU A 221 -20.70 5.36 13.26
C LEU A 221 -19.31 6.04 13.31
N ARG A 222 -18.30 5.42 12.71
CA ARG A 222 -16.97 6.02 12.57
C ARG A 222 -17.02 7.33 11.78
N SER A 223 -17.81 7.39 10.72
CA SER A 223 -17.97 8.61 9.90
C SER A 223 -18.55 9.77 10.71
N TYR A 224 -19.57 9.51 11.54
CA TYR A 224 -20.13 10.53 12.45
C TYR A 224 -19.09 11.04 13.45
N ASN A 225 -18.34 10.13 14.07
CA ASN A 225 -17.29 10.49 15.01
C ASN A 225 -16.18 11.31 14.35
N ILE A 226 -15.82 10.99 13.11
CA ILE A 226 -14.82 11.75 12.35
C ILE A 226 -15.31 13.17 12.09
N ILE A 227 -16.54 13.34 11.60
CA ILE A 227 -17.12 14.67 11.36
C ILE A 227 -17.13 15.47 12.66
N SER A 228 -17.70 14.90 13.73
CA SER A 228 -17.76 15.52 15.05
C SER A 228 -16.38 15.99 15.54
N LYS A 229 -15.34 15.14 15.43
CA LYS A 229 -13.96 15.50 15.79
C LYS A 229 -13.38 16.63 14.95
N ILE A 230 -13.60 16.62 13.63
CA ILE A 230 -13.04 17.64 12.73
C ILE A 230 -13.68 19.00 12.98
N VAL A 231 -15.02 19.04 13.13
CA VAL A 231 -15.74 20.32 13.14
C VAL A 231 -16.24 20.78 14.51
N GLY A 232 -16.12 19.94 15.55
CA GLY A 232 -16.64 20.21 16.89
C GLY A 232 -18.16 20.12 16.98
N ALA A 233 -18.82 19.36 16.09
CA ALA A 233 -20.27 19.15 16.09
C ALA A 233 -20.70 18.12 17.14
N SER A 234 -21.96 18.20 17.62
CA SER A 234 -22.59 17.08 18.33
C SER A 234 -22.73 15.86 17.41
N LEU A 235 -22.93 14.68 17.98
CA LEU A 235 -23.17 13.47 17.18
C LEU A 235 -24.47 13.56 16.38
N GLU A 236 -25.53 14.23 16.88
CA GLU A 236 -26.74 14.42 16.08
C GLU A 236 -26.49 15.34 14.89
N GLN A 237 -25.78 16.44 15.10
CA GLN A 237 -25.39 17.36 14.01
C GLN A 237 -24.52 16.64 12.98
N ALA A 238 -23.54 15.85 13.42
CA ALA A 238 -22.69 15.08 12.52
C ALA A 238 -23.51 14.07 11.68
N LYS A 239 -24.49 13.39 12.28
CA LYS A 239 -25.42 12.49 11.57
C LYS A 239 -26.25 13.24 10.54
N GLU A 240 -26.80 14.39 10.90
CA GLU A 240 -27.60 15.22 10.01
C GLU A 240 -26.79 15.67 8.78
N TYR A 241 -25.61 16.25 9.01
CA TYR A 241 -24.76 16.76 7.94
C TYR A 241 -24.17 15.64 7.07
N TYR A 242 -23.89 14.47 7.65
CA TYR A 242 -23.50 13.29 6.88
C TYR A 242 -24.60 12.84 5.91
N LYS A 243 -25.86 12.80 6.37
CA LYS A 243 -26.99 12.46 5.49
C LYS A 243 -27.19 13.52 4.40
N ARG A 244 -27.10 14.80 4.77
CA ARG A 244 -27.24 15.93 3.83
C ARG A 244 -26.11 16.02 2.80
N SER A 245 -24.97 15.39 3.06
CA SER A 245 -23.81 15.36 2.16
C SER A 245 -23.75 14.13 1.25
N ASP A 246 -24.82 13.32 1.19
CA ASP A 246 -24.83 11.98 0.58
C ASP A 246 -23.74 11.07 1.15
N ASN A 247 -23.64 11.04 2.48
CA ASN A 247 -22.70 10.18 3.21
C ASN A 247 -21.22 10.50 2.92
N ASN A 248 -20.91 11.75 2.54
CA ASN A 248 -19.55 12.20 2.29
C ASN A 248 -19.01 13.03 3.47
N ILE A 249 -17.94 12.55 4.11
CA ILE A 249 -17.33 13.18 5.29
C ILE A 249 -16.80 14.57 4.97
N LYS A 250 -16.03 14.73 3.89
CA LYS A 250 -15.42 16.02 3.53
C LYS A 250 -16.47 17.09 3.27
N ILE A 251 -17.49 16.74 2.47
CA ILE A 251 -18.58 17.65 2.15
C ILE A 251 -19.39 17.98 3.40
N ALA A 252 -19.68 17.02 4.29
CA ALA A 252 -20.35 17.28 5.56
C ALA A 252 -19.57 18.28 6.42
N CYS A 253 -18.25 18.10 6.55
CA CYS A 253 -17.39 19.00 7.31
C CYS A 253 -17.41 20.43 6.73
N ILE A 254 -17.31 20.58 5.41
CA ILE A 254 -17.32 21.89 4.74
C ILE A 254 -18.69 22.56 4.91
N MET A 255 -19.79 21.83 4.68
CA MET A 255 -21.14 22.35 4.88
C MET A 255 -21.36 22.84 6.31
N PHE A 256 -20.90 22.08 7.30
CA PHE A 256 -21.05 22.44 8.71
C PHE A 256 -20.25 23.68 9.08
N LYS A 257 -18.96 23.72 8.71
CA LYS A 257 -18.07 24.83 9.09
C LYS A 257 -18.39 26.12 8.34
N LEU A 258 -18.58 26.04 7.03
CA LEU A 258 -18.72 27.23 6.18
C LEU A 258 -20.19 27.65 5.99
N LYS A 259 -21.14 26.88 6.53
CA LYS A 259 -22.59 27.11 6.40
C LYS A 259 -23.05 27.23 4.93
N VAL A 260 -22.41 26.48 4.04
CA VAL A 260 -22.70 26.48 2.59
C VAL A 260 -23.55 25.29 2.17
N SER A 261 -24.16 25.39 0.98
CA SER A 261 -24.86 24.26 0.37
C SER A 261 -23.91 23.13 -0.01
N LYS A 262 -24.44 21.90 -0.15
CA LYS A 262 -23.70 20.74 -0.65
C LYS A 262 -23.01 21.00 -1.99
N SER A 263 -23.70 21.66 -2.92
CA SER A 263 -23.14 22.02 -4.23
C SER A 263 -21.92 22.92 -4.08
N LYS A 264 -22.04 23.97 -3.26
CA LYS A 264 -20.95 24.91 -3.03
C LYS A 264 -19.78 24.25 -2.29
N ALA A 265 -20.05 23.39 -1.31
CA ALA A 265 -19.03 22.59 -0.65
C ALA A 265 -18.26 21.70 -1.63
N GLY A 266 -18.95 21.08 -2.60
CA GLY A 266 -18.34 20.28 -3.65
C GLY A 266 -17.46 21.10 -4.61
N GLU A 267 -17.90 22.30 -4.97
CA GLU A 267 -17.09 23.24 -5.76
C GLU A 267 -15.81 23.65 -5.02
N LEU A 268 -15.93 24.08 -3.76
CA LEU A 268 -14.78 24.48 -2.93
C LEU A 268 -13.78 23.34 -2.79
N LEU A 269 -14.27 22.12 -2.59
CA LEU A 269 -13.42 20.94 -2.46
C LEU A 269 -12.66 20.64 -3.77
N LYS A 270 -13.33 20.73 -4.92
CA LYS A 270 -12.70 20.54 -6.24
C LYS A 270 -11.65 21.62 -6.56
N LEU A 271 -11.94 22.88 -6.24
CA LEU A 271 -11.02 24.01 -6.43
C LEU A 271 -9.74 23.87 -5.60
N ASN A 272 -9.75 23.04 -4.55
CA ASN A 272 -8.63 22.81 -3.64
C ASN A 272 -8.08 21.37 -3.74
N ASP A 273 -8.15 20.74 -4.92
CA ASP A 273 -7.61 19.39 -5.17
C ASP A 273 -8.11 18.31 -4.18
N ASN A 274 -9.36 18.42 -3.75
CA ASN A 274 -9.98 17.57 -2.73
C ASN A 274 -9.29 17.58 -1.36
N ASN A 275 -8.50 18.61 -1.06
CA ASN A 275 -7.86 18.80 0.24
C ASN A 275 -8.82 19.50 1.21
N LEU A 276 -9.35 18.75 2.18
CA LEU A 276 -10.28 19.26 3.19
C LEU A 276 -9.64 20.38 4.04
N ARG A 277 -8.38 20.21 4.44
CA ARG A 277 -7.68 21.19 5.30
C ARG A 277 -7.59 22.55 4.63
N LYS A 278 -7.16 22.61 3.38
CA LYS A 278 -7.09 23.86 2.60
C LYS A 278 -8.45 24.57 2.54
N VAL A 279 -9.54 23.83 2.34
CA VAL A 279 -10.89 24.43 2.27
C VAL A 279 -11.28 25.05 3.62
N LEU A 280 -11.03 24.36 4.73
CA LEU A 280 -11.42 24.83 6.07
C LEU A 280 -10.54 25.99 6.56
N GLU A 281 -9.25 26.01 6.20
CA GLU A 281 -8.31 27.05 6.62
C GLU A 281 -8.41 28.33 5.76
N ASN A 282 -8.72 28.22 4.46
CA ASN A 282 -8.88 29.38 3.57
C ASN A 282 -10.04 30.31 3.97
N ASP A 283 -11.05 29.81 4.67
CA ASP A 283 -12.15 30.63 5.20
C ASP A 283 -11.79 31.32 6.53
N SER A 284 -10.80 30.82 7.26
CA SER A 284 -10.37 31.41 8.53
C SER A 284 -9.57 32.72 8.35
N ASN A 285 -9.22 33.06 7.10
CA ASN A 285 -8.47 34.26 6.72
C ASN A 285 -9.33 35.34 6.03
N ASN A 286 -10.66 35.15 5.97
CA ASN A 286 -11.65 36.14 5.53
C ASN A 286 -12.62 36.45 6.68
#